data_AF-A0A3D1HYH6-F1
#
_entry.id   AF-A0A3D1HYH6-F1
#
_cell.length_a   1.000
_cell.length_b   1.000
_cell.length_c   1.000
_cell.angle_alpha   90.00
_cell.angle_beta   90.00
_cell.angle_gamma   90.00
#
_symmetry.space_group_name_H-M   'P 1'
#
loop_
_entity.id
_entity.type
_entity.pdbx_description
1 polymer ?
#
loop_
_entity_poly.entity_id
_entity_poly.type
_entity_poly.pdbx_seq_one_letter_code
_entity_poly.pdbx_strand_id
1 'polypeptide(L)'
;MYEDKEFFDFCDSHGIAVWQDFAMGCAAYPQNDDFCNRFKYEAEYVVRNLRQHTSLILWAGDNECDEALTEWSSLTSNPENNKLTRIVLPDVIRRLDPIRTFLPSSPYVDKIAFEARKFQNLPEKHLWGPRDYFKGDFYRNALAHFASETGYHGCPDTESIKEFISPSKEWPWKNNDEWLIHAACMEKGENVPYSYRIPLMVSQVETLFGKVPENLEEFALESQISQAEAMKYFIERFRTAKWRRTGIIWWNLIDGWPQFSDSVVDYYYRKKLAYYYIKRSQQPVCLMFAEPDNGYLKLIAANDLCSDTEVEYTVKDLTDKKTVLSGKNLLNKFSSIEIGKVIFDNSKPHFYHLIWYTDGKKLENHYWSGTPPYDIDEYLKCAKKAELINL
;
A
#
# COMPACT_ATOMS: atom_id res chain seq x y z
N MET A 1 -15.11 -15.98 -2.79
CA MET A 1 -14.32 -17.04 -2.14
C MET A 1 -13.92 -16.50 -0.79
N TYR A 2 -14.03 -17.30 0.28
CA TYR A 2 -13.61 -16.93 1.63
C TYR A 2 -12.46 -17.84 2.02
N GLU A 3 -11.50 -17.33 2.79
CA GLU A 3 -10.37 -18.12 3.26
C GLU A 3 -10.81 -19.26 4.18
N ASP A 4 -9.97 -20.29 4.27
CA ASP A 4 -10.19 -21.43 5.13
C ASP A 4 -10.01 -21.11 6.62
N LYS A 5 -10.33 -22.05 7.50
CA LYS A 5 -10.23 -21.85 8.94
C LYS A 5 -8.76 -21.68 9.36
N GLU A 6 -7.86 -22.38 8.69
CA GLU A 6 -6.43 -22.40 8.94
C GLU A 6 -5.82 -21.00 8.79
N PHE A 7 -6.27 -20.20 7.82
CA PHE A 7 -5.92 -18.80 7.69
C PHE A 7 -6.28 -17.98 8.95
N PHE A 8 -7.52 -18.09 9.43
CA PHE A 8 -7.95 -17.33 10.61
C PHE A 8 -7.31 -17.84 11.91
N ASP A 9 -7.08 -19.15 12.04
CA ASP A 9 -6.33 -19.73 13.17
C ASP A 9 -4.89 -19.19 13.20
N PHE A 10 -4.26 -19.03 12.04
CA PHE A 10 -2.96 -18.40 11.91
C PHE A 10 -3.02 -16.94 12.36
N CYS A 11 -3.99 -16.17 11.88
CA CYS A 11 -4.17 -14.78 12.29
C CYS A 11 -4.42 -14.62 13.79
N ASP A 12 -5.26 -15.49 14.39
CA ASP A 12 -5.53 -15.53 15.84
C ASP A 12 -4.27 -15.75 16.66
N SER A 13 -3.47 -16.76 16.28
CA SER A 13 -2.25 -17.14 17.01
C SER A 13 -1.10 -16.14 16.86
N HIS A 14 -1.12 -15.30 15.83
CA HIS A 14 -0.07 -14.31 15.53
C HIS A 14 -0.49 -12.87 15.80
N GLY A 15 -1.73 -12.62 16.24
CA GLY A 15 -2.24 -11.28 16.48
C GLY A 15 -2.34 -10.42 15.22
N ILE A 16 -2.66 -11.03 14.07
CA ILE A 16 -2.89 -10.33 12.81
C ILE A 16 -4.39 -10.05 12.70
N ALA A 17 -4.76 -8.77 12.72
CA ALA A 17 -6.15 -8.38 12.59
C ALA A 17 -6.65 -8.60 11.15
N VAL A 18 -7.89 -9.08 11.01
CA VAL A 18 -8.56 -9.35 9.75
C VAL A 18 -9.75 -8.42 9.59
N TRP A 19 -9.73 -7.67 8.48
CA TRP A 19 -10.86 -6.98 7.89
C TRP A 19 -11.44 -7.93 6.84
N GLN A 20 -12.68 -8.40 7.01
CA GLN A 20 -13.28 -9.40 6.12
C GLN A 20 -14.39 -8.80 5.25
N ASP A 21 -14.12 -8.70 3.95
CA ASP A 21 -15.12 -8.37 2.95
C ASP A 21 -16.04 -9.59 2.67
N PHE A 22 -17.32 -9.36 2.39
CA PHE A 22 -18.12 -10.37 1.69
C PHE A 22 -17.69 -10.43 0.22
N ALA A 23 -17.91 -11.56 -0.44
CA ALA A 23 -17.35 -11.87 -1.77
C ALA A 23 -18.03 -11.10 -2.93
N MET A 24 -18.08 -9.78 -2.82
CA MET A 24 -18.54 -8.82 -3.81
C MET A 24 -17.45 -7.79 -4.06
N GLY A 25 -17.17 -7.47 -5.33
CA GLY A 25 -16.12 -6.53 -5.68
C GLY A 25 -16.30 -5.89 -7.05
N CYS A 26 -16.00 -4.59 -7.14
CA CYS A 26 -15.83 -3.82 -8.37
C CYS A 26 -17.04 -3.85 -9.33
N ALA A 27 -18.26 -4.06 -8.84
CA ALA A 27 -19.43 -4.25 -9.71
C ALA A 27 -20.77 -3.90 -9.04
N ALA A 28 -21.79 -3.64 -9.87
CA ALA A 28 -23.18 -3.58 -9.44
C ALA A 28 -23.80 -4.99 -9.45
N TYR A 29 -24.18 -5.49 -8.28
CA TYR A 29 -24.78 -6.82 -8.12
C TYR A 29 -26.32 -6.79 -8.23
N PRO A 30 -26.98 -7.90 -8.63
CA PRO A 30 -28.43 -7.97 -8.70
C PRO A 30 -29.13 -7.68 -7.36
N GLN A 31 -30.20 -6.88 -7.40
CA GLN A 31 -30.93 -6.38 -6.21
C GLN A 31 -32.33 -7.01 -6.04
N ASN A 32 -32.64 -8.07 -6.81
CA ASN A 32 -33.92 -8.78 -6.72
C ASN A 32 -33.94 -9.73 -5.50
N ASP A 33 -35.15 -10.13 -5.09
CA ASP A 33 -35.34 -10.87 -3.84
C ASP A 33 -34.73 -12.28 -3.89
N ASP A 34 -34.68 -12.92 -5.05
CA ASP A 34 -34.01 -14.21 -5.22
C ASP A 34 -32.51 -14.11 -4.91
N PHE A 35 -31.82 -13.15 -5.52
CA PHE A 35 -30.40 -12.92 -5.27
C PHE A 35 -30.16 -12.52 -3.80
N CYS A 36 -30.99 -11.63 -3.25
CA CYS A 36 -30.90 -11.24 -1.84
C CYS A 36 -31.04 -12.44 -0.89
N ASN A 37 -31.97 -13.36 -1.16
CA ASN A 37 -32.18 -14.55 -0.33
C ASN A 37 -31.01 -15.54 -0.44
N ARG A 38 -30.46 -15.74 -1.63
CA ARG A 38 -29.29 -16.59 -1.84
C ARG A 38 -28.05 -16.02 -1.15
N PHE A 39 -27.83 -14.71 -1.30
CA PHE A 39 -26.73 -14.03 -0.65
C PHE A 39 -26.87 -14.01 0.88
N LYS A 40 -28.10 -13.87 1.38
CA LYS A 40 -28.38 -14.03 2.82
C LYS A 40 -27.93 -15.40 3.33
N TYR A 41 -28.25 -16.48 2.62
CA TYR A 41 -27.83 -17.82 3.01
C TYR A 41 -26.31 -17.96 3.06
N GLU A 42 -25.61 -17.43 2.06
CA GLU A 42 -24.14 -17.38 2.04
C GLU A 42 -23.59 -16.59 3.23
N ALA A 43 -24.10 -15.37 3.46
CA ALA A 43 -23.64 -14.52 4.54
C ALA A 43 -23.87 -15.16 5.92
N GLU A 44 -25.03 -15.80 6.13
CA GLU A 44 -25.31 -16.51 7.38
C GLU A 44 -24.36 -17.69 7.60
N TYR A 45 -24.00 -18.41 6.52
CA TYR A 45 -23.02 -19.48 6.59
C TYR A 45 -21.63 -18.93 6.97
N VAL A 46 -21.14 -17.92 6.25
CA VAL A 46 -19.82 -17.30 6.47
C VAL A 46 -19.70 -16.77 7.89
N VAL A 47 -20.68 -15.98 8.34
CA VAL A 47 -20.64 -15.38 9.68
C VAL A 47 -20.66 -16.44 10.78
N ARG A 48 -21.47 -17.51 10.65
CA ARG A 48 -21.48 -18.59 11.64
C ARG A 48 -20.13 -19.29 11.77
N ASN A 49 -19.44 -19.49 10.64
CA ASN A 49 -18.16 -20.19 10.61
C ASN A 49 -17.02 -19.31 11.14
N LEU A 50 -17.03 -18.00 10.86
CA LEU A 50 -15.87 -17.15 11.13
C LEU A 50 -15.98 -16.30 12.41
N ARG A 51 -17.19 -16.03 12.93
CA ARG A 51 -17.41 -15.10 14.07
C ARG A 51 -16.69 -15.46 15.38
N GLN A 52 -16.12 -16.65 15.50
CA GLN A 52 -15.38 -17.06 16.70
C GLN A 52 -13.90 -16.66 16.66
N HIS A 53 -13.37 -16.23 15.51
CA HIS A 53 -11.98 -15.83 15.38
C HIS A 53 -11.73 -14.44 15.97
N THR A 54 -10.80 -14.36 16.92
CA THR A 54 -10.45 -13.11 17.63
C THR A 54 -9.74 -12.08 16.76
N SER A 55 -9.06 -12.55 15.72
CA SER A 55 -8.37 -11.77 14.69
C SER A 55 -9.35 -11.00 13.82
N LEU A 56 -10.56 -11.53 13.60
CA LEU A 56 -11.59 -10.83 12.85
C LEU A 56 -12.06 -9.61 13.64
N ILE A 57 -11.81 -8.40 13.12
CA ILE A 57 -12.15 -7.14 13.81
C ILE A 57 -13.26 -6.35 13.12
N LEU A 58 -13.52 -6.62 11.84
CA LEU A 58 -14.47 -5.87 11.02
C LEU A 58 -15.06 -6.79 9.94
N TRP A 59 -16.37 -6.68 9.75
CA TRP A 59 -17.05 -7.15 8.55
C TRP A 59 -17.23 -5.99 7.58
N ALA A 60 -16.88 -6.17 6.32
CA ALA A 60 -17.09 -5.20 5.26
C ALA A 60 -17.98 -5.80 4.17
N GLY A 61 -18.86 -4.99 3.60
CA GLY A 61 -19.89 -5.46 2.68
C GLY A 61 -19.35 -5.88 1.33
N ASP A 62 -18.41 -5.11 0.78
CA ASP A 62 -17.84 -5.32 -0.54
C ASP A 62 -16.58 -4.47 -0.75
N ASN A 63 -15.88 -4.77 -1.85
CA ASN A 63 -14.83 -3.94 -2.42
C ASN A 63 -15.39 -3.03 -3.54
N GLU A 64 -15.27 -1.72 -3.38
CA GLU A 64 -15.50 -0.68 -4.41
C GLU A 64 -16.88 -0.71 -5.10
N CYS A 65 -17.90 -1.38 -4.57
CA CYS A 65 -19.20 -1.41 -5.25
C CYS A 65 -19.93 -0.07 -5.13
N ASP A 66 -19.74 0.67 -4.03
CA ASP A 66 -20.24 2.04 -3.93
C ASP A 66 -19.58 2.94 -5.01
N GLU A 67 -18.26 2.84 -5.22
CA GLU A 67 -17.55 3.61 -6.27
C GLU A 67 -17.96 3.16 -7.68
N ALA A 68 -18.18 1.87 -7.89
CA ALA A 68 -18.71 1.35 -9.15
C ALA A 68 -20.10 1.95 -9.49
N LEU A 69 -20.96 2.10 -8.48
CA LEU A 69 -22.29 2.71 -8.63
C LEU A 69 -22.25 4.23 -8.83
N THR A 70 -21.23 4.92 -8.31
CA THR A 70 -21.21 6.39 -8.28
C THR A 70 -20.27 7.02 -9.32
N GLU A 71 -19.04 6.53 -9.42
CA GLU A 71 -17.92 7.15 -10.14
C GLU A 71 -17.58 6.42 -11.45
N TRP A 72 -17.75 5.10 -11.52
CA TRP A 72 -17.33 4.32 -12.71
C TRP A 72 -18.44 4.11 -13.73
N SER A 73 -19.70 4.05 -13.28
CA SER A 73 -20.87 3.91 -14.13
C SER A 73 -21.25 5.25 -14.78
N SER A 74 -21.68 5.21 -16.05
CA SER A 74 -22.30 6.36 -16.72
C SER A 74 -23.65 6.76 -16.10
N LEU A 75 -24.27 5.85 -15.35
CA LEU A 75 -25.48 6.08 -14.57
C LEU A 75 -25.13 6.05 -13.09
N THR A 76 -24.92 7.21 -12.48
CA THR A 76 -24.74 7.30 -11.03
C THR A 76 -26.00 6.81 -10.32
N SER A 77 -25.85 5.79 -9.49
CA SER A 77 -26.89 5.24 -8.63
C SER A 77 -26.61 5.56 -7.17
N ASN A 78 -27.65 5.79 -6.37
CA ASN A 78 -27.51 6.03 -4.93
C ASN A 78 -27.15 4.71 -4.21
N PRO A 79 -25.97 4.60 -3.56
CA PRO A 79 -25.57 3.40 -2.84
C PRO A 79 -26.50 3.02 -1.68
N GLU A 80 -27.29 3.96 -1.15
CA GLU A 80 -28.29 3.68 -0.12
C GLU A 80 -29.40 2.72 -0.60
N ASN A 81 -29.54 2.55 -1.92
CA ASN A 81 -30.47 1.58 -2.51
C ASN A 81 -29.89 0.16 -2.63
N ASN A 82 -28.62 -0.05 -2.29
CA ASN A 82 -27.99 -1.37 -2.34
C ASN A 82 -28.54 -2.26 -1.20
N LYS A 83 -29.54 -3.08 -1.51
CA LYS A 83 -30.20 -3.95 -0.52
C LYS A 83 -29.23 -4.95 0.10
N LEU A 84 -28.22 -5.40 -0.64
CA LEU A 84 -27.27 -6.41 -0.16
C LEU A 84 -26.48 -5.87 1.03
N THR A 85 -25.88 -4.68 0.88
CA THR A 85 -25.01 -4.11 1.90
C THR A 85 -25.72 -3.15 2.87
N ARG A 86 -26.91 -2.62 2.52
CA ARG A 86 -27.69 -1.74 3.40
C ARG A 86 -28.82 -2.45 4.17
N ILE A 87 -29.23 -3.64 3.75
CA ILE A 87 -30.34 -4.40 4.39
C ILE A 87 -29.92 -5.81 4.78
N VAL A 88 -29.48 -6.63 3.81
CA VAL A 88 -29.24 -8.06 4.01
C VAL A 88 -28.07 -8.30 4.97
N LEU A 89 -26.88 -7.77 4.68
CA LEU A 89 -25.71 -7.96 5.54
C LEU A 89 -25.88 -7.35 6.93
N PRO A 90 -26.37 -6.10 7.09
CA PRO A 90 -26.65 -5.56 8.42
C PRO A 90 -27.63 -6.40 9.25
N ASP A 91 -28.66 -7.00 8.63
CA ASP A 91 -29.56 -7.94 9.32
C ASP A 91 -28.82 -9.20 9.80
N VAL A 92 -28.04 -9.81 8.92
CA VAL A 92 -27.25 -11.02 9.24
C VAL A 92 -26.26 -10.74 10.37
N ILE A 93 -25.45 -9.68 10.27
CA ILE A 93 -24.45 -9.31 11.27
C ILE A 93 -25.12 -9.02 12.62
N ARG A 94 -26.20 -8.23 12.64
CA ARG A 94 -26.91 -7.93 13.89
C ARG A 94 -27.46 -9.18 14.59
N ARG A 95 -27.90 -10.19 13.83
CA ARG A 95 -28.44 -11.44 14.40
C ARG A 95 -27.36 -12.42 14.83
N LEU A 96 -26.26 -12.50 14.09
CA LEU A 96 -25.28 -13.57 14.23
C LEU A 96 -23.95 -13.12 14.85
N ASP A 97 -23.58 -11.85 14.75
CA ASP A 97 -22.35 -11.29 15.31
C ASP A 97 -22.53 -9.82 15.75
N PRO A 98 -23.41 -9.55 16.73
CA PRO A 98 -23.81 -8.18 17.09
C PRO A 98 -22.71 -7.33 17.74
N ILE A 99 -21.55 -7.92 18.03
CA ILE A 99 -20.44 -7.25 18.73
C ILE A 99 -19.42 -6.62 17.77
N ARG A 100 -19.36 -7.06 16.50
CA ARG A 100 -18.41 -6.54 15.51
C ARG A 100 -19.05 -5.43 14.69
N THR A 101 -18.23 -4.44 14.34
CA THR A 101 -18.62 -3.37 13.43
C THR A 101 -18.87 -3.92 12.03
N PHE A 102 -19.75 -3.26 11.29
CA PHE A 102 -20.00 -3.53 9.87
C PHE A 102 -19.75 -2.25 9.05
N LEU A 103 -18.91 -2.36 8.01
CA LEU A 103 -18.68 -1.32 7.03
C LEU A 103 -19.43 -1.69 5.72
N PRO A 104 -20.37 -0.88 5.21
CA PRO A 104 -21.18 -1.31 4.07
C PRO A 104 -20.44 -1.51 2.74
N SER A 105 -19.34 -0.81 2.49
CA SER A 105 -18.52 -0.87 1.28
C SER A 105 -17.13 -0.30 1.61
N SER A 106 -16.08 -0.71 0.91
CA SER A 106 -14.76 -0.10 0.96
C SER A 106 -14.34 0.40 -0.43
N PRO A 107 -14.34 1.71 -0.72
CA PRO A 107 -14.70 2.80 0.18
C PRO A 107 -16.21 2.91 0.45
N TYR A 108 -16.58 3.38 1.65
CA TYR A 108 -18.00 3.62 1.98
C TYR A 108 -18.44 5.01 1.54
N VAL A 109 -19.49 5.08 0.69
CA VAL A 109 -20.12 6.35 0.31
C VAL A 109 -21.38 6.55 1.16
N ASP A 110 -21.32 7.46 2.12
CA ASP A 110 -22.47 7.84 2.92
C ASP A 110 -23.43 8.78 2.16
N LYS A 111 -24.68 8.85 2.65
CA LYS A 111 -25.75 9.65 2.05
C LYS A 111 -25.37 11.13 1.86
N ILE A 112 -24.69 11.75 2.83
CA ILE A 112 -24.32 13.17 2.77
C ILE A 112 -23.27 13.39 1.69
N ALA A 113 -22.24 12.54 1.62
CA ALA A 113 -21.23 12.60 0.57
C ALA A 113 -21.84 12.41 -0.83
N PHE A 114 -22.79 11.47 -0.96
CA PHE A 114 -23.52 11.23 -2.19
C PHE A 114 -24.37 12.42 -2.64
N GLU A 115 -25.22 12.95 -1.76
CA GLU A 115 -26.10 14.09 -2.08
C GLU A 115 -25.30 15.35 -2.43
N ALA A 116 -24.18 15.58 -1.73
CA ALA A 116 -23.32 16.73 -1.98
C ALA A 116 -22.33 16.54 -3.14
N ARG A 117 -22.19 15.33 -3.68
CA ARG A 117 -21.16 14.96 -4.68
C ARG A 117 -19.75 15.29 -4.22
N LYS A 118 -19.43 14.98 -2.96
CA LYS A 118 -18.14 15.27 -2.32
C LYS A 118 -17.38 13.99 -1.93
N PHE A 119 -17.23 13.07 -2.87
CA PHE A 119 -16.57 11.78 -2.65
C PHE A 119 -15.10 11.92 -2.22
N GLN A 120 -14.42 12.99 -2.60
CA GLN A 120 -13.04 13.28 -2.18
C GLN A 120 -12.88 13.52 -0.67
N ASN A 121 -13.97 13.78 0.05
CA ASN A 121 -13.96 14.07 1.48
C ASN A 121 -14.21 12.83 2.36
N LEU A 122 -14.36 11.64 1.76
CA LEU A 122 -14.56 10.42 2.51
C LEU A 122 -13.36 10.14 3.43
N PRO A 123 -13.61 9.69 4.68
CA PRO A 123 -12.56 9.50 5.66
C PRO A 123 -11.69 8.28 5.34
N GLU A 124 -12.26 7.26 4.72
CA GLU A 124 -11.52 6.13 4.16
C GLU A 124 -11.54 6.23 2.62
N LYS A 125 -10.42 5.86 1.99
CA LYS A 125 -10.25 5.93 0.54
C LYS A 125 -9.31 4.86 0.00
N HIS A 126 -9.59 4.44 -1.23
CA HIS A 126 -8.65 3.74 -2.09
C HIS A 126 -7.86 4.78 -2.89
N LEU A 127 -6.55 4.90 -2.61
CA LEU A 127 -5.68 5.94 -3.16
C LEU A 127 -4.95 5.45 -4.41
N TRP A 128 -5.70 5.01 -5.41
CA TRP A 128 -5.11 4.51 -6.66
C TRP A 128 -4.42 5.61 -7.46
N GLY A 129 -5.09 6.73 -7.73
CA GLY A 129 -4.48 7.88 -8.40
C GLY A 129 -3.82 7.55 -9.76
N PRO A 130 -2.95 8.44 -10.27
CA PRO A 130 -2.24 8.23 -11.53
C PRO A 130 -1.11 7.19 -11.47
N ARG A 131 -0.57 6.90 -10.27
CA ARG A 131 0.62 6.03 -10.05
C ARG A 131 1.83 6.41 -10.91
N ASP A 132 1.97 7.70 -11.21
CA ASP A 132 3.07 8.28 -11.98
C ASP A 132 4.31 8.49 -11.09
N TYR A 133 4.24 9.45 -10.18
CA TYR A 133 5.24 9.72 -9.15
C TYR A 133 4.56 9.64 -7.78
N PHE A 134 5.00 8.69 -6.95
CA PHE A 134 4.40 8.43 -5.65
C PHE A 134 4.42 9.63 -4.68
N LYS A 135 5.32 10.62 -4.86
CA LYS A 135 5.29 11.89 -4.09
C LYS A 135 4.57 13.04 -4.80
N GLY A 136 3.88 12.77 -5.90
CA GLY A 136 3.11 13.74 -6.70
C GLY A 136 1.92 14.33 -5.95
N ASP A 137 1.29 15.32 -6.57
CA ASP A 137 0.24 16.13 -5.93
C ASP A 137 -0.96 15.32 -5.46
N PHE A 138 -1.35 14.28 -6.20
CA PHE A 138 -2.45 13.39 -5.82
C PHE A 138 -2.21 12.78 -4.43
N TYR A 139 -1.08 12.08 -4.25
CA TYR A 139 -0.76 11.40 -2.99
C TYR A 139 -0.45 12.38 -1.87
N ARG A 140 0.28 13.45 -2.17
CA ARG A 140 0.66 14.48 -1.20
C ARG A 140 -0.56 15.15 -0.59
N ASN A 141 -1.57 15.47 -1.41
CA ASN A 141 -2.75 16.20 -0.99
C ASN A 141 -3.95 15.31 -0.60
N ALA A 142 -3.80 13.97 -0.64
CA ALA A 142 -4.85 13.04 -0.25
C ALA A 142 -5.38 13.33 1.17
N LEU A 143 -6.70 13.45 1.29
CA LEU A 143 -7.40 13.81 2.53
C LEU A 143 -7.72 12.61 3.43
N ALA A 144 -7.58 11.38 2.92
CA ALA A 144 -7.91 10.13 3.60
C ALA A 144 -7.37 10.05 5.05
N HIS A 145 -8.25 9.82 6.02
CA HIS A 145 -7.86 9.47 7.39
C HIS A 145 -7.34 8.03 7.47
N PHE A 146 -7.95 7.13 6.70
CA PHE A 146 -7.53 5.75 6.53
C PHE A 146 -7.42 5.43 5.04
N ALA A 147 -6.33 4.83 4.59
CA ALA A 147 -6.27 4.28 3.24
C ALA A 147 -6.44 2.76 3.34
N SER A 148 -7.58 2.21 2.92
CA SER A 148 -7.77 0.75 2.88
C SER A 148 -7.16 0.13 1.62
N GLU A 149 -6.87 0.94 0.59
CA GLU A 149 -6.03 0.53 -0.53
C GLU A 149 -5.12 1.66 -1.00
N THR A 150 -3.90 1.28 -1.37
CA THR A 150 -2.95 2.07 -2.16
C THR A 150 -1.85 1.13 -2.62
N GLY A 151 -1.39 1.27 -3.85
CA GLY A 151 -0.43 0.34 -4.43
C GLY A 151 0.48 0.99 -5.45
N TYR A 152 1.55 0.29 -5.79
CA TYR A 152 2.49 0.68 -6.83
C TYR A 152 2.99 -0.56 -7.55
N HIS A 153 3.15 -0.46 -8.87
CA HIS A 153 3.52 -1.59 -9.71
C HIS A 153 5.01 -1.90 -9.50
N GLY A 154 5.39 -3.18 -9.45
CA GLY A 154 6.78 -3.59 -9.34
C GLY A 154 7.07 -4.90 -10.08
N CYS A 155 8.19 -4.92 -10.80
CA CYS A 155 8.65 -6.10 -11.52
C CYS A 155 8.93 -7.26 -10.54
N PRO A 156 8.51 -8.51 -10.83
CA PRO A 156 8.90 -9.67 -10.03
C PRO A 156 10.41 -9.95 -10.13
N ASP A 157 10.88 -10.93 -9.35
CA ASP A 157 12.27 -11.38 -9.42
C ASP A 157 12.59 -11.89 -10.83
N THR A 158 13.80 -11.64 -11.33
CA THR A 158 14.16 -12.05 -12.70
C THR A 158 14.14 -13.56 -12.86
N GLU A 159 14.49 -14.32 -11.82
CA GLU A 159 14.37 -15.78 -11.85
C GLU A 159 12.92 -16.23 -11.92
N SER A 160 11.98 -15.52 -11.26
CA SER A 160 10.55 -15.79 -11.42
C SER A 160 10.08 -15.55 -12.85
N ILE A 161 10.56 -14.49 -13.50
CA ILE A 161 10.21 -14.18 -14.90
C ILE A 161 10.64 -15.31 -15.83
N LYS A 162 11.84 -15.86 -15.63
CA LYS A 162 12.38 -16.99 -16.41
C LYS A 162 11.56 -18.28 -16.29
N GLU A 163 10.72 -18.42 -15.26
CA GLU A 163 9.83 -19.57 -15.10
C GLU A 163 8.56 -19.47 -15.96
N PHE A 164 8.14 -18.26 -16.38
CA PHE A 164 6.89 -18.07 -17.14
C PHE A 164 7.03 -17.28 -18.44
N ILE A 165 8.21 -16.72 -18.72
CA ILE A 165 8.54 -16.07 -20.00
C ILE A 165 9.62 -16.88 -20.71
N SER A 166 9.43 -17.10 -22.01
CA SER A 166 10.38 -17.80 -22.87
C SER A 166 11.72 -17.04 -22.93
N PRO A 167 12.88 -17.73 -22.99
CA PRO A 167 14.20 -17.07 -23.02
C PRO A 167 14.37 -16.00 -24.11
N SER A 168 13.75 -16.18 -25.28
CA SER A 168 13.81 -15.21 -26.38
C SER A 168 12.89 -13.99 -26.19
N LYS A 169 12.06 -13.97 -25.14
CA LYS A 169 11.10 -12.92 -24.81
C LYS A 169 11.27 -12.36 -23.39
N GLU A 170 12.33 -12.72 -22.69
CA GLU A 170 12.65 -12.11 -21.38
C GLU A 170 12.76 -10.59 -21.48
N TRP A 171 13.33 -10.10 -22.59
CA TRP A 171 13.44 -8.68 -22.91
C TRP A 171 13.54 -8.47 -24.44
N PRO A 172 13.02 -7.37 -25.03
CA PRO A 172 12.35 -6.22 -24.40
C PRO A 172 10.86 -6.46 -24.07
N TRP A 173 10.31 -5.64 -23.18
CA TRP A 173 8.88 -5.63 -22.84
C TRP A 173 7.99 -5.14 -23.99
N LYS A 174 8.53 -4.33 -24.91
CA LYS A 174 7.77 -3.75 -26.03
C LYS A 174 7.45 -4.80 -27.08
N ASN A 175 6.22 -4.78 -27.59
CA ASN A 175 5.72 -5.73 -28.58
C ASN A 175 5.90 -7.20 -28.15
N ASN A 176 5.72 -7.45 -26.85
CA ASN A 176 5.93 -8.74 -26.22
C ASN A 176 4.60 -9.30 -25.72
N ASP A 177 4.13 -10.33 -26.42
CA ASP A 177 2.86 -11.00 -26.14
C ASP A 177 2.90 -11.79 -24.83
N GLU A 178 4.04 -12.34 -24.41
CA GLU A 178 4.15 -13.06 -23.14
C GLU A 178 4.13 -12.10 -21.94
N TRP A 179 4.77 -10.94 -22.05
CA TRP A 179 4.60 -9.88 -21.06
C TRP A 179 3.14 -9.40 -20.95
N LEU A 180 2.44 -9.28 -22.09
CA LEU A 180 1.02 -8.90 -22.11
C LEU A 180 0.13 -9.99 -21.51
N ILE A 181 0.37 -11.26 -21.83
CA ILE A 181 -0.38 -12.40 -21.27
C ILE A 181 -0.28 -12.41 -19.75
N HIS A 182 0.91 -12.10 -19.22
CA HIS A 182 1.19 -12.05 -17.79
C HIS A 182 0.98 -10.66 -17.16
N ALA A 183 0.33 -9.72 -17.85
CA ALA A 183 -0.04 -8.44 -17.26
C ALA A 183 -1.19 -8.61 -16.26
N ALA A 184 -1.13 -7.90 -15.12
CA ALA A 184 -2.28 -7.77 -14.23
C ALA A 184 -3.46 -7.17 -15.02
N CYS A 185 -4.61 -7.85 -15.04
CA CYS A 185 -5.76 -7.52 -15.90
C CYS A 185 -5.42 -7.55 -17.40
N MET A 186 -4.99 -8.70 -17.91
CA MET A 186 -4.69 -8.90 -19.33
C MET A 186 -5.88 -8.56 -20.22
N GLU A 187 -5.66 -7.63 -21.15
CA GLU A 187 -6.62 -7.28 -22.19
C GLU A 187 -5.91 -7.22 -23.55
N LYS A 188 -6.59 -7.71 -24.59
CA LYS A 188 -6.10 -7.66 -25.97
C LYS A 188 -6.67 -6.42 -26.66
N GLY A 189 -5.80 -5.55 -27.14
CA GLY A 189 -6.18 -4.37 -27.92
C GLY A 189 -5.47 -3.11 -27.46
N GLU A 190 -5.39 -2.13 -28.37
CA GLU A 190 -4.94 -0.79 -28.03
C GLU A 190 -6.13 0.00 -27.46
N ASN A 191 -5.90 0.78 -26.39
CA ASN A 191 -6.91 1.64 -25.74
C ASN A 191 -8.05 0.91 -25.01
N VAL A 192 -7.78 -0.30 -24.50
CA VAL A 192 -8.66 -0.99 -23.53
C VAL A 192 -8.29 -0.59 -22.10
N PRO A 193 -9.25 -0.61 -21.13
CA PRO A 193 -9.10 -0.01 -19.81
C PRO A 193 -7.79 -0.32 -19.09
N TYR A 194 -7.23 -1.52 -19.24
CA TYR A 194 -6.04 -2.01 -18.53
C TYR A 194 -4.82 -2.31 -19.41
N SER A 195 -4.87 -1.96 -20.71
CA SER A 195 -3.69 -2.10 -21.60
C SER A 195 -2.45 -1.31 -21.14
N TYR A 196 -2.64 -0.34 -20.24
CA TYR A 196 -1.58 0.51 -19.70
C TYR A 196 -0.69 -0.15 -18.65
N ARG A 197 -1.04 -1.35 -18.14
CA ARG A 197 -0.42 -1.92 -16.93
C ARG A 197 1.08 -2.19 -17.06
N ILE A 198 1.56 -2.78 -18.17
CA ILE A 198 3.00 -2.92 -18.43
C ILE A 198 3.66 -1.55 -18.71
N PRO A 199 3.11 -0.70 -19.61
CA PRO A 199 3.61 0.66 -19.80
C PRO A 199 3.74 1.50 -18.51
N LEU A 200 2.82 1.33 -17.55
CA LEU A 200 2.85 2.03 -16.26
C LEU A 200 4.08 1.63 -15.44
N MET A 201 4.35 0.33 -15.32
CA MET A 201 5.54 -0.13 -14.60
C MET A 201 6.82 0.44 -15.23
N VAL A 202 6.85 0.57 -16.56
CA VAL A 202 7.98 1.15 -17.29
C VAL A 202 8.07 2.67 -17.08
N SER A 203 6.94 3.38 -17.15
CA SER A 203 6.92 4.83 -16.95
C SER A 203 7.27 5.22 -15.52
N GLN A 204 7.01 4.37 -14.52
CA GLN A 204 7.44 4.57 -13.14
C GLN A 204 8.96 4.50 -12.98
N VAL A 205 9.62 3.61 -13.74
CA VAL A 205 11.10 3.53 -13.80
C VAL A 205 11.65 4.77 -14.50
N GLU A 206 11.10 5.10 -15.68
CA GLU A 206 11.51 6.29 -16.44
C GLU A 206 11.29 7.59 -15.66
N THR A 207 10.17 7.70 -14.94
CA THR A 207 9.90 8.86 -14.08
C THR A 207 10.93 8.96 -12.97
N LEU A 208 11.31 7.84 -12.34
CA LEU A 208 12.20 7.87 -11.19
C LEU A 208 13.68 8.09 -11.58
N PHE A 209 14.15 7.48 -12.67
CA PHE A 209 15.56 7.47 -13.06
C PHE A 209 15.87 8.21 -14.37
N GLY A 210 14.84 8.73 -15.05
CA GLY A 210 14.96 9.51 -16.29
C GLY A 210 15.21 8.68 -17.55
N LYS A 211 15.31 7.37 -17.43
CA LYS A 211 15.53 6.43 -18.55
C LYS A 211 14.95 5.06 -18.22
N VAL A 212 14.78 4.23 -19.25
CA VAL A 212 14.41 2.82 -19.11
C VAL A 212 15.66 1.99 -19.40
N PRO A 213 16.05 1.05 -18.52
CA PRO A 213 17.18 0.15 -18.76
C PRO A 213 17.03 -0.70 -20.03
N GLU A 214 18.15 -1.21 -20.54
CA GLU A 214 18.20 -1.98 -21.80
C GLU A 214 18.21 -3.50 -21.59
N ASN A 215 18.20 -3.98 -20.35
CA ASN A 215 18.13 -5.40 -20.00
C ASN A 215 17.18 -5.64 -18.82
N LEU A 216 16.78 -6.91 -18.66
CA LEU A 216 15.80 -7.35 -17.67
C LEU A 216 16.29 -7.14 -16.23
N GLU A 217 17.55 -7.44 -15.95
CA GLU A 217 18.14 -7.36 -14.61
C GLU A 217 18.15 -5.94 -14.07
N GLU A 218 18.62 -4.98 -14.87
CA GLU A 218 18.61 -3.56 -14.51
C GLU A 218 17.18 -3.04 -14.40
N PHE A 219 16.30 -3.39 -15.34
CA PHE A 219 14.90 -2.97 -15.31
C PHE A 219 14.17 -3.50 -14.06
N ALA A 220 14.34 -4.77 -13.72
CA ALA A 220 13.72 -5.38 -12.56
C ALA A 220 14.22 -4.74 -11.25
N LEU A 221 15.53 -4.48 -11.15
CA LEU A 221 16.10 -3.80 -9.99
C LEU A 221 15.54 -2.38 -9.83
N GLU A 222 15.57 -1.57 -10.89
CA GLU A 222 15.05 -0.19 -10.86
C GLU A 222 13.54 -0.15 -10.58
N SER A 223 12.77 -1.06 -11.19
CA SER A 223 11.33 -1.20 -10.93
C SER A 223 11.03 -1.57 -9.48
N GLN A 224 11.78 -2.53 -8.90
CA GLN A 224 11.62 -2.90 -7.50
C GLN A 224 12.05 -1.78 -6.54
N ILE A 225 13.06 -0.97 -6.87
CA ILE A 225 13.39 0.25 -6.10
C ILE A 225 12.25 1.25 -6.15
N SER A 226 11.69 1.49 -7.34
CA SER A 226 10.55 2.41 -7.52
C SER A 226 9.34 1.98 -6.69
N GLN A 227 8.98 0.70 -6.74
CA GLN A 227 7.92 0.14 -5.88
C GLN A 227 8.24 0.28 -4.38
N ALA A 228 9.47 -0.04 -3.98
CA ALA A 228 9.87 -0.03 -2.58
C ALA A 228 9.83 1.38 -1.96
N GLU A 229 10.31 2.39 -2.69
CA GLU A 229 10.24 3.80 -2.28
C GLU A 229 8.79 4.31 -2.23
N ALA A 230 7.95 3.91 -3.19
CA ALA A 230 6.53 4.27 -3.18
C ALA A 230 5.79 3.71 -1.96
N MET A 231 5.94 2.40 -1.70
CA MET A 231 5.30 1.74 -0.56
C MET A 231 5.79 2.31 0.77
N LYS A 232 7.09 2.56 0.88
CA LYS A 232 7.69 3.27 2.01
C LYS A 232 7.06 4.64 2.22
N TYR A 233 7.00 5.45 1.16
CA TYR A 233 6.39 6.78 1.21
C TYR A 233 4.94 6.73 1.68
N PHE A 234 4.12 5.83 1.13
CA PHE A 234 2.72 5.70 1.53
C PHE A 234 2.58 5.37 3.01
N ILE A 235 3.33 4.37 3.51
CA ILE A 235 3.28 3.97 4.92
C ILE A 235 3.73 5.10 5.83
N GLU A 236 4.88 5.70 5.56
CA GLU A 236 5.47 6.70 6.42
C GLU A 236 4.67 8.00 6.43
N ARG A 237 4.03 8.36 5.31
CA ARG A 237 3.12 9.51 5.26
C ARG A 237 1.93 9.35 6.22
N PHE A 238 1.42 8.13 6.39
CA PHE A 238 0.34 7.88 7.36
C PHE A 238 0.87 7.88 8.79
N ARG A 239 2.03 7.25 9.04
CA ARG A 239 2.61 7.18 10.40
C ARG A 239 3.12 8.52 10.93
N THR A 240 3.71 9.36 10.06
CA THR A 240 4.19 10.69 10.43
C THR A 240 3.07 11.68 10.72
N ALA A 241 1.87 11.44 10.19
CA ALA A 241 0.69 12.30 10.36
C ALA A 241 -0.33 11.77 11.40
N LYS A 242 0.04 10.78 12.23
CA LYS A 242 -0.79 10.31 13.34
C LYS A 242 -1.04 11.47 14.33
N TRP A 243 -2.26 11.81 14.76
CA TRP A 243 -3.57 11.14 14.64
C TRP A 243 -4.49 11.69 13.54
N ARG A 244 -3.99 12.57 12.65
CA ARG A 244 -4.77 12.98 11.47
C ARG A 244 -4.97 11.80 10.50
N ARG A 245 -4.01 10.87 10.46
CA ARG A 245 -4.06 9.62 9.71
C ARG A 245 -3.89 8.45 10.66
N THR A 246 -4.77 7.48 10.56
CA THR A 246 -4.94 6.44 11.60
C THR A 246 -4.71 5.03 11.09
N GLY A 247 -4.59 4.82 9.79
CA GLY A 247 -4.21 3.52 9.25
C GLY A 247 -4.04 3.49 7.73
N ILE A 248 -3.32 2.48 7.29
CA ILE A 248 -3.06 2.18 5.90
C ILE A 248 -3.03 0.66 5.71
N ILE A 249 -3.80 0.16 4.75
CA ILE A 249 -3.71 -1.17 4.16
C ILE A 249 -3.29 -0.94 2.71
N TRP A 250 -2.25 -1.65 2.29
CA TRP A 250 -1.61 -1.44 1.00
C TRP A 250 -1.83 -2.66 0.10
N TRP A 251 -1.91 -2.42 -1.21
CA TRP A 251 -2.19 -3.42 -2.24
C TRP A 251 -0.90 -3.79 -3.00
N ASN A 252 -0.55 -5.06 -3.18
CA ASN A 252 -1.07 -6.26 -2.49
C ASN A 252 0.07 -7.14 -1.99
N LEU A 253 -0.24 -8.09 -1.09
CA LEU A 253 0.78 -8.91 -0.46
C LEU A 253 1.42 -9.91 -1.43
N ILE A 254 0.60 -10.73 -2.08
CA ILE A 254 1.05 -11.89 -2.88
C ILE A 254 0.24 -12.05 -4.16
N ASP A 255 0.87 -12.58 -5.21
CA ASP A 255 0.21 -12.96 -6.46
C ASP A 255 -0.45 -14.35 -6.41
N GLY A 256 -1.64 -14.46 -6.99
CA GLY A 256 -2.35 -15.75 -7.15
C GLY A 256 -1.93 -16.57 -8.38
N TRP A 257 -1.09 -16.02 -9.26
CA TRP A 257 -0.55 -16.68 -10.45
C TRP A 257 0.70 -15.93 -10.95
N PRO A 258 1.56 -16.49 -11.82
CA PRO A 258 2.73 -15.79 -12.36
C PRO A 258 2.30 -14.56 -13.17
N GLN A 259 2.65 -13.35 -12.73
CA GLN A 259 2.25 -12.11 -13.40
C GLN A 259 3.15 -10.92 -13.03
N PHE A 260 3.02 -9.83 -13.79
CA PHE A 260 3.52 -8.50 -13.46
C PHE A 260 2.44 -7.69 -12.76
N SER A 261 2.57 -7.46 -11.45
CA SER A 261 1.54 -6.81 -10.62
C SER A 261 2.11 -5.85 -9.55
N ASP A 262 1.22 -5.28 -8.73
CA ASP A 262 1.54 -4.47 -7.55
C ASP A 262 1.99 -5.32 -6.33
N SER A 263 2.08 -6.65 -6.45
CA SER A 263 2.43 -7.53 -5.33
C SER A 263 3.80 -7.18 -4.74
N VAL A 264 4.02 -7.44 -3.44
CA VAL A 264 5.35 -7.32 -2.81
C VAL A 264 6.06 -8.66 -2.63
N VAL A 265 5.32 -9.76 -2.80
CA VAL A 265 5.80 -11.14 -2.91
C VAL A 265 5.22 -11.72 -4.19
N ASP A 266 6.09 -12.23 -5.06
CA ASP A 266 5.61 -12.85 -6.31
C ASP A 266 5.03 -14.25 -6.09
N TYR A 267 4.47 -14.83 -7.16
CA TYR A 267 3.83 -16.14 -7.15
C TYR A 267 4.73 -17.29 -6.64
N TYR A 268 6.05 -17.17 -6.85
CA TYR A 268 7.02 -18.17 -6.39
C TYR A 268 7.56 -17.87 -5.00
N TYR A 269 6.85 -17.03 -4.23
CA TYR A 269 7.18 -16.61 -2.87
C TYR A 269 8.50 -15.83 -2.76
N ARG A 270 8.98 -15.25 -3.86
CA ARG A 270 10.16 -14.38 -3.82
C ARG A 270 9.74 -12.99 -3.39
N LYS A 271 10.40 -12.51 -2.34
CA LYS A 271 10.13 -11.20 -1.75
C LYS A 271 10.80 -10.13 -2.59
N LYS A 272 10.01 -9.21 -3.15
CA LYS A 272 10.52 -8.02 -3.82
C LYS A 272 11.15 -7.06 -2.81
N LEU A 273 11.91 -6.08 -3.29
CA LEU A 273 12.53 -5.08 -2.42
C LEU A 273 11.53 -4.35 -1.50
N ALA A 274 10.31 -4.11 -2.00
CA ALA A 274 9.23 -3.48 -1.25
C ALA A 274 8.91 -4.21 0.07
N TYR A 275 8.97 -5.55 0.09
CA TYR A 275 8.73 -6.34 1.31
C TYR A 275 9.64 -5.90 2.46
N TYR A 276 10.93 -5.68 2.17
CA TYR A 276 11.91 -5.30 3.18
C TYR A 276 11.77 -3.84 3.62
N TYR A 277 11.35 -2.96 2.71
CA TYR A 277 11.13 -1.54 3.01
C TYR A 277 9.90 -1.39 3.90
N ILE A 278 8.80 -2.07 3.57
CA ILE A 278 7.59 -2.15 4.39
C ILE A 278 7.93 -2.68 5.79
N LYS A 279 8.70 -3.77 5.89
CA LYS A 279 9.13 -4.32 7.18
C LYS A 279 9.87 -3.29 8.05
N ARG A 280 10.72 -2.44 7.47
CA ARG A 280 11.42 -1.36 8.20
C ARG A 280 10.46 -0.23 8.59
N SER A 281 9.65 0.24 7.64
CA SER A 281 8.72 1.35 7.85
C SER A 281 7.53 1.01 8.75
N GLN A 282 7.27 -0.27 9.02
CA GLN A 282 6.24 -0.73 9.96
C GLN A 282 6.80 -1.27 11.29
N GLN A 283 8.08 -1.01 11.61
CA GLN A 283 8.58 -1.31 12.96
C GLN A 283 7.80 -0.52 14.02
N PRO A 284 7.46 -1.10 15.19
CA PRO A 284 6.69 -0.43 16.24
C PRO A 284 7.28 0.92 16.68
N VAL A 285 8.61 0.98 16.78
CA VAL A 285 9.38 2.22 16.94
C VAL A 285 10.09 2.50 15.62
N CYS A 286 9.82 3.64 15.00
CA CYS A 286 10.37 3.98 13.68
C CYS A 286 10.68 5.46 13.57
N LEU A 287 11.84 5.77 12.99
CA LEU A 287 12.24 7.13 12.64
C LEU A 287 12.07 7.34 11.14
N MET A 288 11.44 8.44 10.77
CA MET A 288 11.02 8.77 9.41
C MET A 288 11.21 10.28 9.19
N PHE A 289 11.55 10.69 7.98
CA PHE A 289 11.39 12.10 7.62
C PHE A 289 10.00 12.33 7.05
N ALA A 290 9.31 13.36 7.54
CA ALA A 290 8.15 13.90 6.83
C ALA A 290 8.62 14.67 5.59
N GLU A 291 7.75 14.74 4.58
CA GLU A 291 8.02 15.52 3.38
C GLU A 291 8.27 17.01 3.70
N PRO A 292 9.01 17.73 2.83
CA PRO A 292 9.41 19.10 3.09
C PRO A 292 8.25 20.02 3.44
N ASP A 293 8.39 20.75 4.54
CA ASP A 293 7.45 21.76 4.98
C ASP A 293 8.22 22.99 5.49
N ASN A 294 7.88 24.17 4.98
CA ASN A 294 8.52 25.45 5.31
C ASN A 294 10.06 25.43 5.23
N GLY A 295 10.62 24.73 4.24
CA GLY A 295 12.08 24.65 4.00
C GLY A 295 12.83 23.65 4.88
N TYR A 296 12.12 22.76 5.58
CA TYR A 296 12.73 21.76 6.45
C TYR A 296 12.20 20.36 6.18
N LEU A 297 13.08 19.36 6.36
CA LEU A 297 12.69 17.97 6.56
C LEU A 297 12.58 17.73 8.06
N LYS A 298 11.39 17.37 8.54
CA LYS A 298 11.11 17.09 9.96
C LYS A 298 11.37 15.60 10.24
N LEU A 299 12.24 15.31 11.21
CA LEU A 299 12.49 13.96 11.70
C LEU A 299 11.40 13.61 12.71
N ILE A 300 10.56 12.65 12.35
CA ILE A 300 9.46 12.15 13.17
C ILE A 300 9.84 10.80 13.75
N ALA A 301 9.59 10.62 15.04
CA ALA A 301 9.70 9.34 15.72
C ALA A 301 8.32 8.85 16.14
N ALA A 302 7.94 7.68 15.62
CA ALA A 302 6.72 6.97 16.00
C ALA A 302 7.01 5.91 17.06
N ASN A 303 6.13 5.80 18.04
CA ASN A 303 6.09 4.71 19.03
C ASN A 303 4.67 4.15 19.07
N ASP A 304 4.47 2.97 18.48
CA ASP A 304 3.20 2.25 18.48
C ASP A 304 3.09 1.20 19.62
N LEU A 305 4.06 1.16 20.54
CA LEU A 305 4.03 0.29 21.71
C LEU A 305 3.06 0.81 22.78
N CYS A 306 2.65 -0.07 23.69
CA CYS A 306 1.81 0.24 24.85
C CYS A 306 2.58 0.88 26.02
N SER A 307 3.89 1.11 25.85
CA SER A 307 4.80 1.68 26.85
C SER A 307 5.59 2.84 26.27
N ASP A 308 6.02 3.74 27.15
CA ASP A 308 6.96 4.79 26.76
C ASP A 308 8.33 4.16 26.47
N THR A 309 9.04 4.70 25.50
CA THR A 309 10.26 4.08 24.97
C THR A 309 11.33 5.13 24.73
N GLU A 310 12.54 4.88 25.23
CA GLU A 310 13.70 5.73 24.95
C GLU A 310 14.32 5.37 23.60
N VAL A 311 14.64 6.38 22.81
CA VAL A 311 15.39 6.23 21.55
C VAL A 311 16.64 7.09 21.58
N GLU A 312 17.78 6.49 21.24
CA GLU A 312 19.02 7.21 20.92
C GLU A 312 19.26 7.09 19.42
N TYR A 313 19.48 8.20 18.73
CA TYR A 313 19.50 8.21 17.26
C TYR A 313 20.63 9.04 16.67
N THR A 314 20.98 8.71 15.43
CA THR A 314 21.90 9.44 14.57
C THR A 314 21.37 9.41 13.15
N VAL A 315 21.36 10.57 12.49
CA VAL A 315 21.04 10.69 11.07
C VAL A 315 22.29 11.11 10.31
N LYS A 316 22.66 10.31 9.31
CA LYS A 316 23.81 10.56 8.44
C LYS A 316 23.32 10.89 7.04
N ASP A 317 23.76 12.01 6.50
CA ASP A 317 23.66 12.30 5.08
C ASP A 317 24.82 11.58 4.38
N LEU A 318 24.50 10.50 3.66
CA LEU A 318 25.50 9.66 3.00
C LEU A 318 26.05 10.28 1.72
N THR A 319 25.27 11.16 1.09
CA THR A 319 25.67 11.95 -0.09
C THR A 319 26.76 12.94 0.30
N ASP A 320 26.54 13.72 1.36
CA ASP A 320 27.53 14.70 1.87
C ASP A 320 28.53 14.12 2.88
N LYS A 321 28.36 12.86 3.27
CA LYS A 321 29.22 12.14 4.23
C LYS A 321 29.31 12.85 5.58
N LYS A 322 28.20 13.40 6.07
CA LYS A 322 28.14 14.14 7.35
C LYS A 322 27.02 13.62 8.25
N THR A 323 27.22 13.73 9.56
CA THR A 323 26.13 13.55 10.53
C THR A 323 25.33 14.85 10.59
N VAL A 324 24.01 14.77 10.37
CA VAL A 324 23.13 15.95 10.33
C VAL A 324 22.29 16.11 11.60
N LEU A 325 21.99 15.02 12.30
CA LEU A 325 21.29 15.01 13.58
C LEU A 325 21.80 13.88 14.47
N SER A 326 21.76 14.09 15.78
CA SER A 326 21.91 13.04 16.78
C SER A 326 21.26 13.48 18.09
N GLY A 327 20.76 12.53 18.88
CA GLY A 327 20.17 12.85 20.17
C GLY A 327 19.55 11.67 20.87
N LYS A 328 18.91 11.94 22.01
CA LYS A 328 18.12 10.99 22.78
C LYS A 328 16.74 11.59 23.08
N ASN A 329 15.68 10.81 22.92
CA ASN A 329 14.30 11.23 23.23
C ASN A 329 13.55 10.12 23.97
N LEU A 330 12.63 10.50 24.85
CA LEU A 330 11.61 9.61 25.39
C LEU A 330 10.34 9.76 24.55
N LEU A 331 9.88 8.67 23.94
CA LEU A 331 8.69 8.64 23.13
C LEU A 331 7.52 8.08 23.95
N ASN A 332 6.48 8.87 24.14
CA ASN A 332 5.27 8.39 24.81
C ASN A 332 4.63 7.24 24.01
N LYS A 333 3.95 6.32 24.69
CA LYS A 333 3.16 5.27 24.02
C LYS A 333 2.16 5.84 23.02
N PHE A 334 1.96 5.11 21.92
CA PHE A 334 1.05 5.47 20.82
C PHE A 334 1.27 6.87 20.21
N SER A 335 2.50 7.39 20.20
CA SER A 335 2.79 8.75 19.72
C SER A 335 3.52 8.77 18.37
N SER A 336 3.47 9.91 17.70
CA SER A 336 4.30 10.26 16.54
C SER A 336 4.68 11.73 16.70
N ILE A 337 5.95 12.01 16.99
CA ILE A 337 6.40 13.35 17.39
C ILE A 337 7.63 13.80 16.59
N GLU A 338 7.75 15.10 16.35
CA GLU A 338 8.97 15.70 15.81
C GLU A 338 10.07 15.68 16.87
N ILE A 339 11.21 15.09 16.53
CA ILE A 339 12.40 14.98 17.40
C ILE A 339 13.61 15.73 16.84
N GLY A 340 13.49 16.33 15.66
CA GLY A 340 14.53 17.12 15.03
C GLY A 340 14.12 17.56 13.62
N LYS A 341 14.96 18.40 13.00
CA LYS A 341 14.75 18.83 11.62
C LYS A 341 16.07 19.20 10.95
N VAL A 342 16.14 19.03 9.63
CA VAL A 342 17.26 19.48 8.80
C VAL A 342 16.75 20.45 7.75
N ILE A 343 17.62 21.35 7.28
CA ILE A 343 17.30 22.23 6.15
C ILE A 343 17.06 21.35 4.93
N PHE A 344 15.94 21.58 4.24
CA PHE A 344 15.67 20.92 2.97
C PHE A 344 16.50 21.58 1.87
N ASP A 345 17.53 20.89 1.41
CA ASP A 345 18.32 21.26 0.24
C ASP A 345 17.74 20.55 -0.98
N ASN A 346 17.26 21.33 -1.95
CA ASN A 346 16.73 20.82 -3.22
C ASN A 346 17.67 21.11 -4.41
N SER A 347 18.90 21.57 -4.15
CA SER A 347 19.91 21.77 -5.19
C SER A 347 20.42 20.43 -5.75
N LYS A 348 20.33 19.36 -4.95
CA LYS A 348 20.62 17.99 -5.33
C LYS A 348 19.83 17.00 -4.45
N PRO A 349 19.62 15.74 -4.88
CA PRO A 349 19.10 14.69 -4.02
C PRO A 349 20.08 14.34 -2.88
N HIS A 350 19.56 14.05 -1.70
CA HIS A 350 20.33 13.54 -0.56
C HIS A 350 19.78 12.20 -0.08
N PHE A 351 20.68 11.29 0.27
CA PHE A 351 20.34 10.02 0.90
C PHE A 351 20.65 10.07 2.39
N TYR A 352 19.62 10.15 3.22
CA TYR A 352 19.76 10.13 4.67
C TYR A 352 19.60 8.71 5.21
N HIS A 353 20.57 8.26 6.00
CA HIS A 353 20.51 7.01 6.77
C HIS A 353 20.16 7.34 8.21
N LEU A 354 19.01 6.85 8.66
CA LEU A 354 18.45 7.06 9.99
C LEU A 354 18.76 5.82 10.82
N ILE A 355 19.52 5.96 11.90
CA ILE A 355 19.92 4.88 12.78
C ILE A 355 19.44 5.19 14.19
N TRP A 356 18.81 4.24 14.87
CA TRP A 356 18.45 4.40 16.27
C TRP A 356 18.61 3.12 17.08
N TYR A 357 18.72 3.30 18.38
CA TYR A 357 18.80 2.26 19.39
C TYR A 357 17.61 2.39 20.33
N THR A 358 16.91 1.27 20.53
CA THR A 358 15.76 1.16 21.43
C THR A 358 15.71 -0.26 21.98
N ASP A 359 15.47 -0.41 23.28
CA ASP A 359 15.42 -1.72 23.96
C ASP A 359 16.59 -2.66 23.60
N GLY A 360 17.80 -2.10 23.51
CA GLY A 360 19.02 -2.84 23.16
C GLY A 360 19.11 -3.31 21.69
N LYS A 361 18.18 -2.90 20.83
CA LYS A 361 18.17 -3.22 19.40
C LYS A 361 18.60 -2.02 18.57
N LYS A 362 19.50 -2.24 17.61
CA LYS A 362 19.78 -1.30 16.53
C LYS A 362 18.69 -1.47 15.46
N LEU A 363 18.07 -0.37 15.07
CA LEU A 363 17.12 -0.29 13.97
C LEU A 363 17.57 0.82 13.02
N GLU A 364 17.14 0.70 11.76
CA GLU A 364 17.50 1.67 10.74
C GLU A 364 16.44 1.81 9.65
N ASN A 365 16.47 2.98 9.03
CA ASN A 365 15.60 3.39 7.93
C ASN A 365 16.36 4.41 7.07
N HIS A 366 15.79 4.84 5.96
CA HIS A 366 16.38 5.89 5.12
C HIS A 366 15.36 6.91 4.65
N TYR A 367 15.84 7.98 4.05
CA TYR A 367 15.01 8.93 3.33
C TYR A 367 15.78 9.46 2.13
N TRP A 368 15.15 9.41 0.97
CA TRP A 368 15.68 9.98 -0.25
C TRP A 368 14.98 11.29 -0.57
N SER A 369 15.74 12.39 -0.47
CA SER A 369 15.25 13.74 -0.73
C SER A 369 15.46 14.15 -2.17
N GLY A 370 14.84 15.28 -2.54
CA GLY A 370 14.92 15.84 -3.88
C GLY A 370 13.74 15.40 -4.74
N THR A 371 13.82 15.71 -6.03
CA THR A 371 12.83 15.35 -7.04
C THR A 371 13.49 14.53 -8.15
N PRO A 372 12.77 13.58 -8.76
CA PRO A 372 13.28 12.84 -9.91
C PRO A 372 13.57 13.77 -11.11
N PRO A 373 14.39 13.32 -12.07
CA PRO A 373 15.03 12.01 -12.12
C PRO A 373 16.22 11.92 -11.14
N TYR A 374 16.40 10.75 -10.56
CA TYR A 374 17.48 10.47 -9.64
C TYR A 374 18.59 9.64 -10.27
N ASP A 375 19.79 9.75 -9.71
CA ASP A 375 20.94 8.94 -10.08
C ASP A 375 20.88 7.56 -9.38
N ILE A 376 20.67 6.50 -10.17
CA ILE A 376 20.61 5.11 -9.69
C ILE A 376 21.95 4.66 -9.09
N ASP A 377 23.09 5.08 -9.63
CA ASP A 377 24.40 4.65 -9.13
C ASP A 377 24.67 5.24 -7.75
N GLU A 378 24.33 6.52 -7.55
CA GLU A 378 24.45 7.17 -6.24
C GLU A 378 23.46 6.56 -5.23
N TYR A 379 22.24 6.22 -5.66
CA TYR A 379 21.27 5.50 -4.83
C TYR A 379 21.84 4.15 -4.37
N LEU A 380 22.29 3.30 -5.30
CA LEU A 380 22.83 1.97 -5.00
C LEU A 380 24.07 2.06 -4.11
N LYS A 381 24.96 3.02 -4.36
CA LYS A 381 26.14 3.26 -3.52
C LYS A 381 25.75 3.62 -2.09
N CYS A 382 24.78 4.51 -1.90
CA CYS A 382 24.30 4.89 -0.57
C CYS A 382 23.55 3.75 0.13
N ALA A 383 22.66 3.06 -0.59
CA ALA A 383 21.86 1.97 -0.08
C ALA A 383 22.73 0.76 0.35
N LYS A 384 23.78 0.42 -0.42
CA LYS A 384 24.78 -0.60 -0.04
C LYS A 384 25.58 -0.17 1.19
N LYS A 385 26.02 1.09 1.25
CA LYS A 385 26.73 1.63 2.42
C LYS A 385 25.88 1.62 3.69
N ALA A 386 24.57 1.75 3.56
CA ALA A 386 23.60 1.66 4.64
C ALA A 386 23.14 0.22 4.94
N GLU A 387 23.64 -0.79 4.20
CA GLU A 387 23.24 -2.20 4.32
C GLU A 387 21.71 -2.42 4.12
N LEU A 388 21.06 -1.54 3.34
CA LEU A 388 19.61 -1.55 3.14
C LEU A 388 19.14 -2.47 2.01
N ILE A 389 20.05 -2.78 1.09
CA ILE A 389 19.86 -3.71 -0.02
C ILE A 389 21.08 -4.63 -0.05
N ASN A 390 20.83 -5.95 -0.01
CA ASN A 390 21.84 -6.96 -0.25
C ASN A 390 21.75 -7.34 -1.73
N LEU A 391 22.53 -6.66 -2.58
CA LEU A 391 22.70 -6.98 -4.00
C LEU A 391 23.92 -7.86 -4.20
#